data_AF-A0A154VMR8-F1
#
_entry.id   AF-A0A154VMR8-F1
#
_cell.length_a   1.000
_cell.length_b   1.000
_cell.length_c   1.000
_cell.angle_alpha   90.00
_cell.angle_beta   90.00
_cell.angle_gamma   90.00
#
_symmetry.space_group_name_H-M   'P 1'
#
loop_
_entity.id
_entity.type
_entity.pdbx_description
1 polymer ?
#
loop_
_entity_poly.entity_id
_entity_poly.type
_entity_poly.pdbx_seq_one_letter_code
_entity_poly.pdbx_strand_id
1 'polypeptide(L)'
;MRDLGEAGQFTGDVTFHAADPAQPKTLRYREEGFLTRPDGKRFDGYREYDFVLHKDPAAIELLFRDPLSFGNRYVLLQFGEAGEEGVCARDIHPCGEDFYHHCMIWNGPDHFETKIKITGPKKDHLLHSIYRRA
;
A
#
# COMPACT_ATOMS: atom_id res chain seq x y z
N MET A 1 6.17 2.72 -9.56
CA MET A 1 7.33 1.80 -9.48
C MET A 1 7.56 1.48 -8.01
N ARG A 2 7.89 0.22 -7.69
CA ARG A 2 8.16 -0.26 -6.34
C ARG A 2 9.43 -1.09 -6.31
N ASP A 3 10.34 -0.73 -5.41
CA ASP A 3 11.53 -1.53 -5.12
C ASP A 3 11.20 -2.61 -4.09
N LEU A 4 11.59 -3.86 -4.37
CA LEU A 4 11.39 -5.03 -3.50
C LEU A 4 12.74 -5.63 -3.04
N GLY A 5 13.85 -4.89 -3.19
CA GLY A 5 15.18 -5.35 -2.82
C GLY A 5 15.66 -6.52 -3.68
N GLU A 6 16.15 -7.58 -3.05
CA GLU A 6 16.69 -8.76 -3.76
C GLU A 6 15.66 -9.47 -4.66
N ALA A 7 14.37 -9.31 -4.38
CA ALA A 7 13.30 -9.85 -5.21
C ALA A 7 13.20 -9.14 -6.59
N GLY A 8 13.73 -7.92 -6.69
CA GLY A 8 13.72 -7.10 -7.91
C GLY A 8 12.80 -5.90 -7.83
N GLN A 9 12.33 -5.43 -8.99
CA GLN A 9 11.52 -4.22 -9.10
C GLN A 9 10.16 -4.53 -9.70
N PHE A 10 9.10 -3.99 -9.10
CA PHE A 10 7.76 -4.04 -9.64
C PHE A 10 7.39 -2.72 -10.32
N THR A 11 6.95 -2.79 -11.57
CA THR A 11 6.47 -1.63 -12.34
C THR A 11 5.11 -1.95 -12.92
N GLY A 12 4.18 -1.02 -12.76
CA GLY A 12 2.79 -1.21 -13.11
C GLY A 12 1.97 0.05 -12.91
N ASP A 13 0.69 -0.07 -13.24
CA ASP A 13 -0.29 1.00 -13.16
C ASP A 13 -1.21 0.80 -11.97
N VAL A 14 -1.70 1.91 -11.44
CA VAL A 14 -2.67 1.93 -10.35
C VAL A 14 -3.96 2.57 -10.80
N THR A 15 -5.07 1.92 -10.46
CA THR A 15 -6.39 2.51 -10.57
C THR A 15 -7.08 2.56 -9.21
N PHE A 16 -7.82 3.64 -8.99
CA PHE A 16 -8.78 3.78 -7.91
C PHE A 16 -10.17 3.94 -8.55
N HIS A 17 -11.12 3.10 -8.17
CA HIS A 17 -12.52 3.23 -8.58
C HIS A 17 -13.45 3.08 -7.38
N ALA A 18 -14.67 3.60 -7.47
CA ALA A 18 -15.67 3.37 -6.42
C ALA A 18 -15.92 1.87 -6.27
N ALA A 19 -15.78 1.34 -5.05
CA ALA A 19 -15.89 -0.09 -4.81
C ALA A 19 -17.34 -0.59 -4.93
N ASP A 20 -18.29 0.24 -4.48
CA ASP A 20 -19.74 0.03 -4.49
C ASP A 20 -20.42 1.41 -4.42
N PRO A 21 -21.39 1.73 -5.30
CA PRO A 21 -22.17 2.97 -5.21
C PRO A 21 -22.84 3.20 -3.84
N ALA A 22 -23.18 2.14 -3.10
CA ALA A 22 -23.75 2.23 -1.76
C ALA A 22 -22.69 2.54 -0.68
N GLN A 23 -21.40 2.48 -1.01
CA GLN A 23 -20.28 2.72 -0.09
C GLN A 23 -19.41 3.89 -0.61
N PRO A 24 -19.91 5.14 -0.55
CA PRO A 24 -19.23 6.30 -1.15
C PRO A 24 -17.88 6.66 -0.49
N LYS A 25 -17.53 6.00 0.62
CA LYS A 25 -16.26 6.17 1.33
C LYS A 25 -15.25 5.07 1.03
N THR A 26 -15.58 4.15 0.12
CA THR A 26 -14.74 2.99 -0.21
C THR A 26 -14.27 3.10 -1.65
N LEU A 27 -12.94 3.17 -1.83
CA LEU A 27 -12.30 3.07 -3.13
C LEU A 27 -11.63 1.72 -3.27
N ARG A 28 -11.85 1.05 -4.39
CA ARG A 28 -11.08 -0.14 -4.76
C ARG A 28 -9.79 0.30 -5.44
N TYR A 29 -8.69 -0.06 -4.80
CA TYR A 29 -7.34 0.05 -5.32
C TYR A 29 -6.97 -1.23 -6.07
N ARG A 30 -6.47 -1.07 -7.29
CA ARG A 30 -5.90 -2.15 -8.10
C ARG A 30 -4.55 -1.69 -8.63
N GLU A 31 -3.50 -2.44 -8.32
CA GLU A 31 -2.18 -2.30 -8.95
C GLU A 31 -1.90 -3.55 -9.77
N GLU A 32 -1.57 -3.38 -11.04
CA GLU A 32 -1.16 -4.47 -11.93
C GLU A 32 0.08 -4.10 -12.74
N GLY A 33 0.89 -5.09 -13.06
CA GLY A 33 2.10 -4.90 -13.82
C GLY A 33 3.04 -6.09 -13.71
N PHE A 34 4.34 -5.80 -13.69
CA PHE A 34 5.37 -6.82 -13.80
C PHE A 34 6.41 -6.70 -12.71
N LEU A 35 6.73 -7.83 -12.07
CA LEU A 35 7.96 -8.00 -11.30
C LEU A 35 9.10 -8.34 -12.27
N THR A 36 10.16 -7.53 -12.28
CA THR A 36 11.41 -7.82 -12.98
C THR A 36 12.46 -8.22 -11.95
N ARG A 37 12.94 -9.45 -12.05
CA ARG A 37 14.01 -9.99 -11.17
C ARG A 37 15.40 -9.54 -11.66
N PRO A 38 16.44 -9.63 -10.80
CA PRO A 38 17.82 -9.33 -11.20
C PRO A 38 18.35 -10.17 -12.36
N ASP A 39 17.82 -11.38 -12.56
CA ASP A 39 18.16 -12.26 -13.70
C ASP A 39 17.43 -11.89 -15.01
N GLY A 40 16.71 -10.76 -15.02
CA GLY A 40 15.97 -10.26 -16.18
C GLY A 40 14.62 -10.93 -16.41
N LYS A 41 14.24 -11.95 -15.63
CA LYS A 41 12.93 -12.60 -15.77
C LYS A 41 11.80 -11.66 -15.33
N ARG A 42 10.69 -11.74 -16.05
CA ARG A 42 9.49 -10.95 -15.82
C ARG A 42 8.32 -11.85 -15.43
N PHE A 43 7.58 -11.44 -14.42
CA PHE A 43 6.40 -12.13 -13.93
C PHE A 43 5.25 -11.15 -13.79
N ASP A 44 4.08 -11.52 -14.31
CA ASP A 44 2.85 -10.78 -14.07
C ASP A 44 2.54 -10.78 -12.57
N GLY A 45 2.09 -9.64 -12.08
CA GLY A 45 1.70 -9.49 -10.69
C GLY A 45 0.65 -8.43 -10.51
N TYR A 46 -0.20 -8.63 -9.51
CA TYR A 46 -1.16 -7.63 -9.11
C TYR A 46 -1.38 -7.66 -7.61
N ARG A 47 -1.95 -6.58 -7.08
CA ARG A 47 -2.54 -6.54 -5.74
C ARG A 47 -3.79 -5.67 -5.74
N GLU A 48 -4.70 -5.99 -4.84
CA GLU A 48 -6.00 -5.32 -4.75
C GLU A 48 -6.37 -5.13 -3.28
N TYR A 49 -6.91 -3.95 -2.95
CA TYR A 49 -7.39 -3.61 -1.61
C TYR A 49 -8.60 -2.69 -1.71
N ASP A 50 -9.46 -2.72 -0.70
CA ASP A 50 -10.44 -1.66 -0.49
C ASP A 50 -9.89 -0.63 0.50
N PHE A 51 -9.90 0.64 0.10
CA PHE A 51 -9.52 1.79 0.91
C PHE A 51 -10.80 2.42 1.48
N VAL A 52 -11.01 2.30 2.78
CA VAL A 52 -12.17 2.86 3.50
C VAL A 52 -11.76 4.12 4.26
N LEU A 53 -12.40 5.24 3.95
CA LEU A 53 -12.12 6.52 4.58
C LEU A 53 -12.92 6.71 5.88
N HIS A 54 -12.20 6.89 6.99
CA HIS A 54 -12.74 7.26 8.30
C HIS A 54 -12.52 8.76 8.56
N LYS A 55 -13.54 9.44 9.11
CA LYS A 55 -13.51 10.90 9.32
C LYS A 55 -13.20 11.30 10.77
N ASP A 56 -13.53 10.46 11.74
CA ASP A 56 -13.36 10.76 13.16
C ASP A 56 -13.09 9.46 13.96
N PRO A 57 -11.83 9.18 14.34
CA PRO A 57 -10.63 9.90 13.93
C PRO A 57 -10.37 9.77 12.42
N ALA A 58 -9.65 10.74 11.84
CA ALA A 58 -9.23 10.67 10.44
C ALA A 58 -8.27 9.50 10.23
N ALA A 59 -8.68 8.53 9.39
CA ALA A 59 -7.87 7.37 9.06
C ALA A 59 -8.26 6.77 7.71
N ILE A 60 -7.36 5.95 7.15
CA ILE A 60 -7.64 5.11 5.99
C ILE A 60 -7.46 3.66 6.40
N GLU A 61 -8.52 2.87 6.30
CA GLU A 61 -8.48 1.43 6.52
C GLU A 61 -8.29 0.70 5.19
N LEU A 62 -7.31 -0.19 5.12
CA LEU A 62 -7.10 -1.06 3.96
C LEU A 62 -7.63 -2.44 4.27
N LEU A 63 -8.54 -2.93 3.44
CA LEU A 63 -9.11 -4.27 3.53
C LEU A 63 -8.57 -5.15 2.41
N PHE A 64 -8.25 -6.40 2.74
CA PHE A 64 -7.79 -7.40 1.78
C PHE A 64 -8.88 -7.76 0.77
N ARG A 65 -8.45 -8.01 -0.46
CA ARG A 65 -9.30 -8.48 -1.56
C ARG A 65 -8.89 -9.85 -2.10
N ASP A 66 -7.84 -10.45 -1.54
CA ASP A 66 -7.53 -11.84 -1.84
C ASP A 66 -8.58 -12.78 -1.25
N PRO A 67 -8.82 -13.96 -1.85
CA PRO A 67 -9.87 -14.87 -1.39
C PRO A 67 -9.67 -15.42 0.03
N LEU A 68 -8.44 -15.48 0.54
CA LEU A 68 -8.15 -16.07 1.84
C LEU A 68 -8.48 -15.12 2.99
N SER A 69 -8.28 -13.82 2.77
CA SER A 69 -8.43 -12.78 3.79
C SER A 69 -9.49 -11.74 3.41
N PHE A 70 -10.38 -12.05 2.47
CA PHE A 70 -11.34 -11.10 1.92
C PHE A 70 -12.07 -10.30 3.00
N GLY A 71 -11.99 -8.97 2.92
CA GLY A 71 -12.64 -8.05 3.85
C GLY A 71 -11.95 -7.92 5.22
N ASN A 72 -10.94 -8.76 5.53
CA ASN A 72 -10.15 -8.59 6.74
C ASN A 72 -9.30 -7.33 6.63
N ARG A 73 -9.16 -6.64 7.77
CA ARG A 73 -8.32 -5.46 7.87
C ARG A 73 -6.85 -5.83 7.73
N TYR A 74 -6.18 -5.17 6.79
CA TYR A 74 -4.73 -5.15 6.70
C TYR A 74 -4.15 -4.11 7.66
N VAL A 75 -4.45 -2.84 7.44
CA VAL A 75 -3.97 -1.72 8.27
C VAL A 75 -5.06 -0.68 8.49
N LEU A 76 -5.01 0.01 9.63
CA LEU A 76 -5.74 1.24 9.91
C LEU A 76 -4.74 2.40 9.99
N LEU A 77 -4.50 3.04 8.85
CA LEU A 77 -3.53 4.13 8.72
C LEU A 77 -4.10 5.40 9.35
N GLN A 78 -3.58 5.76 10.53
CA GLN A 78 -3.98 6.97 11.24
C GLN A 78 -3.13 8.15 10.78
N PHE A 79 -3.79 9.27 10.46
CA PHE A 79 -3.08 10.50 10.11
C PHE A 79 -2.40 11.09 11.34
N GLY A 80 -1.10 11.38 11.21
CA GLY A 80 -0.34 12.13 12.21
C GLY A 80 -0.22 13.61 11.85
N GLU A 81 0.53 14.36 12.67
CA GLU A 81 0.92 15.73 12.32
C GLU A 81 1.74 15.75 11.02
N ALA A 82 1.53 16.79 10.21
CA ALA A 82 2.30 16.99 8.98
C ALA A 82 3.77 17.27 9.34
N GLY A 83 4.69 16.48 8.77
CA GLY A 83 6.13 16.67 8.92
C GLY A 83 6.75 17.33 7.69
N GLU A 84 8.08 17.43 7.66
CA GLU A 84 8.83 17.96 6.51
C GLU A 84 8.56 17.17 5.21
N GLU A 85 8.24 15.87 5.31
CA GLU A 85 7.88 14.99 4.19
C GLU A 85 6.38 15.09 3.78
N GLY A 86 5.60 16.01 4.35
CA GLY A 86 4.17 16.17 4.03
C GLY A 86 3.21 15.48 5.02
N VAL A 87 1.95 15.33 4.60
CA VAL A 87 0.90 14.67 5.39
C VAL A 87 1.13 13.17 5.35
N CYS A 88 1.13 12.52 6.51
CA CYS A 88 1.50 11.12 6.63
C CYS A 88 0.51 10.33 7.49
N ALA A 89 0.23 9.09 7.08
CA ALA A 89 -0.59 8.15 7.82
C ALA A 89 0.17 6.84 8.07
N ARG A 90 0.07 6.30 9.28
CA ARG A 90 0.90 5.16 9.73
C ARG A 90 0.09 4.11 10.46
N ASP A 91 0.58 2.88 10.40
CA ASP A 91 0.12 1.76 11.22
C ASP A 91 1.22 0.68 11.29
N ILE A 92 1.11 -0.23 12.25
CA ILE A 92 1.97 -1.41 12.34
C ILE A 92 1.10 -2.65 12.24
N HIS A 93 1.33 -3.45 11.19
CA HIS A 93 0.62 -4.71 10.99
C HIS A 93 1.50 -5.90 11.37
N PRO A 94 1.12 -6.70 12.38
CA PRO A 94 1.79 -7.98 12.66
C PRO A 94 1.37 -9.03 11.63
N CYS A 95 2.35 -9.68 10.98
CA CYS A 95 2.13 -10.74 10.00
C CYS A 95 3.04 -11.94 10.32
N GLY A 96 2.47 -12.92 11.02
CA GLY A 96 3.24 -14.06 11.55
C GLY A 96 4.29 -13.58 12.56
N GLU A 97 5.56 -13.80 12.25
CA GLU A 97 6.70 -13.40 13.09
C GLU A 97 7.31 -12.06 12.65
N ASP A 98 6.83 -11.48 11.54
CA ASP A 98 7.33 -10.22 11.00
C ASP A 98 6.35 -9.07 11.34
N PHE A 99 6.89 -7.86 11.48
CA PHE A 99 6.12 -6.62 11.64
C PHE A 99 6.27 -5.75 10.41
N TYR A 100 5.15 -5.27 9.91
CA TYR A 100 5.07 -4.37 8.77
C TYR A 100 4.77 -2.96 9.29
N HIS A 101 5.75 -2.08 9.24
CA HIS A 101 5.61 -0.68 9.63
C HIS A 101 5.21 0.13 8.41
N HIS A 102 3.93 0.45 8.30
CA HIS A 102 3.36 1.17 7.17
C HIS A 102 3.44 2.68 7.36
N CYS A 103 3.82 3.36 6.27
CA CYS A 103 3.73 4.81 6.16
C CYS A 103 3.26 5.16 4.75
N MET A 104 2.15 5.88 4.66
CA MET A 104 1.70 6.54 3.43
C MET A 104 1.95 8.03 3.56
N ILE A 105 2.49 8.64 2.49
CA ILE A 105 2.93 10.03 2.47
C ILE A 105 2.29 10.70 1.26
N TRP A 106 1.60 11.82 1.46
CA TRP A 106 1.00 12.61 0.39
C TRP A 106 1.81 13.88 0.13
N ASN A 107 2.38 13.94 -1.07
CA ASN A 107 3.29 14.99 -1.54
C ASN A 107 2.58 15.92 -2.55
N GLY A 108 1.33 16.28 -2.24
CA GLY A 108 0.44 17.05 -3.13
C GLY A 108 -0.70 16.21 -3.74
N PRO A 109 -1.53 16.81 -4.62
CA PRO A 109 -2.75 16.18 -5.13
C PRO A 109 -2.52 15.03 -6.12
N ASP A 110 -1.33 14.98 -6.73
CA ASP A 110 -1.00 14.07 -7.83
C ASP A 110 0.18 13.15 -7.53
N HIS A 111 0.64 13.13 -6.27
CA HIS A 111 1.80 12.37 -5.84
C HIS A 111 1.61 11.84 -4.43
N PHE A 112 1.70 10.52 -4.28
CA PHE A 112 1.80 9.89 -2.96
C PHE A 112 2.79 8.72 -3.00
N GLU A 113 3.29 8.38 -1.83
CA GLU A 113 4.27 7.33 -1.64
C GLU A 113 3.82 6.36 -0.55
N THR A 114 4.26 5.11 -0.65
CA THR A 114 4.11 4.13 0.42
C THR A 114 5.49 3.59 0.79
N LYS A 115 5.87 3.74 2.05
CA LYS A 115 7.07 3.15 2.65
C LYS A 115 6.62 2.09 3.65
N ILE A 116 7.03 0.84 3.45
CA ILE A 116 6.71 -0.28 4.34
C ILE A 116 8.03 -0.90 4.79
N LYS A 117 8.41 -0.69 6.03
CA LYS A 117 9.57 -1.35 6.62
C LYS A 117 9.12 -2.66 7.23
N ILE A 118 9.67 -3.77 6.76
CA ILE A 118 9.37 -5.09 7.29
C ILE A 118 10.51 -5.48 8.21
N THR A 119 10.20 -5.79 9.46
CA THR A 119 11.17 -6.20 10.47
C THR A 119 10.77 -7.53 11.06
N GLY A 120 11.61 -8.56 10.92
CA GLY A 120 11.40 -9.84 11.57
C GLY A 120 12.46 -10.87 11.15
N PRO A 121 12.40 -12.10 11.70
CA PRO A 121 13.43 -13.10 11.47
C PRO A 121 13.48 -13.61 10.02
N LYS A 122 12.38 -13.44 9.27
CA LYS A 122 12.27 -13.96 7.89
C LYS A 122 12.50 -12.89 6.84
N LYS A 123 12.27 -11.62 7.18
CA LYS A 123 12.34 -10.49 6.26
C LYS A 123 12.87 -9.25 6.98
N ASP A 124 13.93 -8.66 6.43
CA ASP A 124 14.43 -7.36 6.83
C ASP A 124 14.68 -6.51 5.57
N HIS A 125 13.63 -5.85 5.09
CA HIS A 125 13.72 -5.01 3.90
C HIS A 125 12.69 -3.88 3.91
N LEU A 126 12.98 -2.86 3.11
CA LEU A 126 12.11 -1.71 2.88
C LEU A 126 11.44 -1.84 1.52
N LEU A 127 10.11 -1.76 1.51
CA LEU A 127 9.34 -1.58 0.30
C LEU A 127 9.03 -0.10 0.12
N HIS A 128 9.46 0.48 -0.99
CA HIS A 128 9.15 1.86 -1.33
C HIS A 128 8.45 1.91 -2.68
N SER A 129 7.23 2.45 -2.69
CA SER A 129 6.43 2.64 -3.89
C SER A 129 6.12 4.11 -4.10
N ILE A 130 6.31 4.57 -5.33
CA ILE A 130 6.05 5.96 -5.74
C ILE A 130 4.91 5.95 -6.76
N TYR A 131 3.87 6.74 -6.49
CA TYR A 131 2.67 6.87 -7.31
C TYR A 131 2.51 8.30 -7.81
N ARG A 132 2.42 8.45 -9.13
CA ARG A 132 2.19 9.74 -9.78
C ARG A 132 0.98 9.62 -10.69
N ARG A 133 0.14 10.65 -10.71
CA ARG A 133 -0.95 10.72 -11.69
C ARG A 133 -0.35 10.80 -13.09
N ALA A 134 -0.89 10.00 -14.02
CA ALA A 134 -0.59 10.05 -15.44
C ALA A 134 -1.51 11.03 -16.17
#